data_AF-A0A7W7ZW94-F1
#
_entry.id   AF-A0A7W7ZW94-F1
#
_cell.length_a   1.000
_cell.length_b   1.000
_cell.length_c   1.000
_cell.angle_alpha   90.00
_cell.angle_beta   90.00
_cell.angle_gamma   90.00
#
_symmetry.space_group_name_H-M   'P 1'
#
loop_
_entity.id
_entity.type
_entity.pdbx_description
1 polymer ?
#
loop_
_entity_poly.entity_id
_entity_poly.type
_entity_poly.pdbx_seq_one_letter_code
_entity_poly.pdbx_strand_id
1 'polypeptide(L)'
;MTNDDLKWGPFPLVLAGAALAMLAIFFVDGEWGAFALGAVLMVAAALRFAGYGGLMAIRTRKTDMVVYGGIGVGLVAVAMFLEYGSVLKPAVLQLLGGG
;
A
#
# COMPACT_ATOMS: atom_id res chain seq x y z
N MET A 1 -12.21 -24.42 -14.46
CA MET A 1 -11.11 -23.73 -13.76
C MET A 1 -9.99 -24.73 -13.62
N THR A 2 -8.95 -24.58 -14.43
CA THR A 2 -7.78 -25.48 -14.43
C THR A 2 -6.85 -25.08 -13.30
N ASN A 3 -6.09 -26.02 -12.73
CA ASN A 3 -5.19 -25.74 -11.58
C ASN A 3 -4.16 -24.62 -11.87
N ASP A 4 -3.93 -24.29 -13.14
CA ASP A 4 -3.05 -23.21 -13.58
C ASP A 4 -3.58 -21.80 -13.27
N ASP A 5 -4.91 -21.63 -13.16
CA ASP A 5 -5.57 -20.35 -12.90
C ASP A 5 -5.32 -19.84 -11.46
N LEU A 6 -5.07 -20.77 -10.53
CA LEU A 6 -4.79 -20.46 -9.12
C LEU A 6 -3.32 -20.14 -8.84
N LYS A 7 -2.40 -20.45 -9.78
CA LYS A 7 -0.95 -20.28 -9.57
C LYS A 7 -0.58 -18.80 -9.35
N TRP A 8 -1.23 -17.90 -10.08
CA TRP A 8 -0.92 -16.48 -10.05
C TRP A 8 -1.57 -15.78 -8.85
N GLY A 9 -2.69 -16.31 -8.34
CA GLY A 9 -3.45 -15.66 -7.26
C GLY A 9 -3.74 -14.18 -7.57
N PRO A 10 -3.70 -13.28 -6.57
CA PRO A 10 -3.95 -11.86 -6.81
C PRO A 10 -2.72 -11.08 -7.32
N PHE A 11 -1.60 -11.75 -7.56
CA PHE A 11 -0.34 -11.10 -7.88
C PHE A 11 -0.41 -10.16 -9.10
N PRO A 12 -1.03 -10.54 -10.24
CA PRO A 12 -1.11 -9.65 -11.40
C PRO A 12 -1.87 -8.36 -11.12
N LEU A 13 -2.93 -8.43 -10.30
CA LEU A 13 -3.72 -7.25 -9.91
C LEU A 13 -2.88 -6.27 -9.09
N VAL A 14 -2.17 -6.79 -8.08
CA VAL A 14 -1.31 -5.98 -7.22
C VAL A 14 -0.15 -5.38 -8.03
N LEU A 15 0.44 -6.18 -8.93
CA LEU A 15 1.53 -5.72 -9.79
C LEU A 15 1.07 -4.61 -10.75
N ALA A 16 -0.08 -4.80 -11.42
CA ALA A 16 -0.64 -3.79 -12.31
C ALA A 16 -0.99 -2.50 -11.54
N GLY A 17 -1.60 -2.63 -10.36
CA GLY A 17 -1.89 -1.47 -9.50
C GLY A 17 -0.62 -0.73 -9.09
N ALA A 18 0.44 -1.43 -8.70
CA ALA A 18 1.71 -0.83 -8.32
C ALA A 18 2.39 -0.14 -9.52
N ALA A 19 2.34 -0.75 -10.70
CA ALA A 19 2.86 -0.13 -11.93
C ALA A 19 2.11 1.16 -12.28
N LEU A 20 0.77 1.16 -12.18
CA LEU A 20 -0.05 2.36 -12.40
C LEU A 20 0.24 3.44 -11.35
N ALA A 21 0.42 3.08 -10.09
CA ALA A 21 0.79 4.02 -9.05
C ALA A 21 2.18 4.64 -9.30
N MET A 22 3.16 3.84 -9.74
CA MET A 22 4.46 4.35 -10.16
C MET A 22 4.35 5.30 -11.36
N LEU A 23 3.49 5.00 -12.33
CA LEU A 23 3.22 5.93 -13.43
C LEU A 23 2.59 7.23 -12.91
N ALA A 24 1.68 7.18 -11.93
CA ALA A 24 1.13 8.39 -11.32
C ALA A 24 2.21 9.26 -10.66
N ILE A 25 3.22 8.66 -10.02
CA ILE A 25 4.38 9.39 -9.47
C ILE A 25 5.10 10.19 -10.57
N PHE A 26 5.26 9.60 -11.76
CA PHE A 26 5.99 10.25 -12.86
C PHE A 26 5.16 11.28 -13.65
N PHE A 27 3.86 11.05 -13.79
CA PHE A 27 3.02 11.80 -14.74
C PHE A 27 1.97 12.70 -14.09
N VAL A 28 1.67 12.53 -12.79
CA VAL A 28 0.69 13.34 -12.06
C VAL A 28 1.43 14.17 -11.02
N ASP A 29 1.78 13.56 -9.90
CA ASP A 29 2.61 14.12 -8.84
C ASP A 29 3.05 13.01 -7.86
N GLY A 30 4.06 13.33 -7.05
CA GLY A 30 4.64 12.39 -6.11
C GLY A 30 3.70 12.02 -4.97
N GLU A 31 2.88 12.95 -4.48
CA GLU A 31 1.97 12.71 -3.35
C GLU A 31 0.87 11.72 -3.72
N TRP A 32 0.10 11.98 -4.79
CA TRP A 32 -0.99 11.11 -5.21
C TRP A 32 -0.49 9.76 -5.72
N GLY A 33 0.69 9.74 -6.36
CA GLY A 33 1.34 8.50 -6.75
C GLY A 33 1.78 7.64 -5.55
N ALA A 34 2.36 8.25 -4.52
CA ALA A 34 2.72 7.56 -3.28
C ALA A 34 1.48 7.08 -2.49
N PHE A 35 0.41 7.89 -2.47
CA PHE A 35 -0.87 7.49 -1.88
C PHE A 35 -1.46 6.27 -2.59
N ALA A 36 -1.52 6.29 -3.92
CA ALA A 36 -2.03 5.19 -4.72
C ALA A 36 -1.21 3.90 -4.51
N LEU A 37 0.13 4.03 -4.45
CA LEU A 37 1.01 2.88 -4.19
C LEU A 37 0.74 2.29 -2.80
N GLY A 38 0.60 3.15 -1.78
CA GLY A 38 0.27 2.72 -0.43
C GLY A 38 -1.10 2.02 -0.36
N ALA A 39 -2.11 2.54 -1.06
CA ALA A 39 -3.43 1.92 -1.17
C ALA A 39 -3.36 0.52 -1.81
N VAL A 40 -2.59 0.36 -2.89
CA VAL A 40 -2.40 -0.95 -3.55
C VAL A 40 -1.75 -1.96 -2.60
N LEU A 41 -0.76 -1.55 -1.81
CA LEU A 41 -0.14 -2.42 -0.81
C LEU A 41 -1.10 -2.80 0.32
N MET A 42 -1.96 -1.87 0.76
CA MET A 42 -3.02 -2.21 1.71
C MET A 42 -4.02 -3.21 1.14
N VAL A 43 -4.36 -3.10 -0.15
CA VAL A 43 -5.18 -4.12 -0.85
C VAL A 43 -4.44 -5.47 -0.88
N ALA A 44 -3.14 -5.49 -1.15
CA ALA A 44 -2.34 -6.71 -1.09
C ALA A 44 -2.36 -7.35 0.32
N ALA A 45 -2.27 -6.53 1.38
CA ALA A 45 -2.40 -6.97 2.77
C ALA A 45 -3.78 -7.57 3.06
N ALA A 46 -4.85 -6.92 2.61
CA ALA A 46 -6.22 -7.40 2.77
C ALA A 46 -6.47 -8.71 2.02
N LEU A 47 -5.93 -8.86 0.81
CA LEU A 47 -6.00 -10.10 0.04
C LEU A 47 -5.23 -11.22 0.75
N ARG A 48 -4.07 -10.90 1.33
CA ARG A 48 -3.32 -11.85 2.14
C ARG A 48 -4.07 -12.25 3.41
N PHE A 49 -4.75 -11.31 4.05
CA PHE A 49 -5.65 -11.54 5.18
C PHE A 49 -6.79 -12.50 4.84
N ALA A 50 -7.44 -12.30 3.69
CA ALA A 50 -8.48 -13.16 3.16
C ALA A 50 -7.97 -14.57 2.74
N GLY A 51 -6.67 -14.81 2.83
CA GLY A 51 -6.06 -16.11 2.60
C GLY A 51 -5.62 -16.38 1.17
N TYR A 52 -5.69 -15.37 0.30
CA TYR A 52 -5.08 -15.46 -1.02
C TYR A 52 -3.55 -15.45 -0.89
N GLY A 53 -2.91 -16.32 -1.68
CA GLY A 53 -1.47 -16.55 -1.61
C GLY A 53 -0.81 -16.35 -2.97
N GLY A 54 -1.08 -17.24 -3.92
CA GLY A 54 -0.47 -17.22 -5.25
C GLY A 54 1.03 -16.94 -5.20
N LEU A 55 1.52 -16.17 -6.17
CA LEU A 55 2.92 -15.70 -6.20
C LEU A 55 3.27 -14.65 -5.15
N MET A 56 2.29 -14.12 -4.40
CA MET A 56 2.55 -13.23 -3.26
C MET A 56 2.92 -13.98 -1.98
N ALA A 57 2.70 -15.30 -1.92
CA ALA A 57 3.01 -16.10 -0.74
C ALA A 57 4.51 -16.46 -0.67
N ILE A 58 5.36 -15.45 -0.55
CA ILE A 58 6.82 -15.62 -0.44
C ILE A 58 7.21 -15.99 1.00
N ARG A 59 6.49 -15.48 2.02
CA ARG A 59 6.69 -15.81 3.44
C ARG A 59 5.38 -16.25 4.11
N THR A 60 5.41 -16.31 5.44
CA THR A 60 4.22 -16.59 6.25
C THR A 60 3.17 -15.52 6.02
N ARG A 61 1.91 -15.95 6.03
CA ARG A 61 0.75 -15.07 5.81
C ARG A 61 0.75 -13.85 6.75
N LYS A 62 1.14 -14.05 8.01
CA LYS A 62 1.23 -12.97 9.01
C LYS A 62 2.30 -11.95 8.63
N THR A 63 3.49 -12.41 8.24
CA THR A 63 4.58 -11.52 7.84
C THR A 63 4.19 -10.69 6.63
N ASP A 64 3.62 -11.32 5.60
CA ASP A 64 3.20 -10.64 4.38
C ASP A 64 2.13 -9.56 4.67
N MET A 65 1.13 -9.86 5.52
CA MET A 65 0.13 -8.87 5.94
C MET A 65 0.76 -7.66 6.64
N VAL A 66 1.68 -7.90 7.58
CA VAL A 66 2.32 -6.84 8.35
C VAL A 66 3.22 -5.98 7.46
N VAL A 67 3.96 -6.60 6.55
CA VAL A 67 4.84 -5.88 5.62
C VAL A 67 4.03 -5.04 4.64
N TYR A 68 3.05 -5.64 3.94
CA TYR A 68 2.24 -4.90 2.97
C TYR A 68 1.36 -3.84 3.65
N GLY A 69 0.77 -4.16 4.80
CA GLY A 69 -0.05 -3.23 5.56
C GLY A 69 0.77 -2.10 6.15
N GLY A 70 1.91 -2.41 6.79
CA GLY A 70 2.78 -1.41 7.41
C GLY A 70 3.39 -0.45 6.39
N ILE A 71 3.93 -0.98 5.28
CA ILE A 71 4.46 -0.15 4.20
C ILE A 71 3.33 0.66 3.53
N GLY A 72 2.19 0.03 3.28
CA GLY A 72 1.04 0.69 2.66
C GLY A 72 0.51 1.87 3.47
N VAL A 73 0.29 1.66 4.77
CA VAL A 73 -0.11 2.73 5.71
C VAL A 73 0.96 3.82 5.78
N GLY A 74 2.24 3.45 5.87
CA GLY A 74 3.34 4.40 5.91
C GLY A 74 3.38 5.29 4.67
N LEU A 75 3.23 4.73 3.47
CA LEU A 75 3.20 5.48 2.22
C LEU A 75 2.02 6.44 2.16
N VAL A 76 0.81 5.99 2.53
CA VAL A 76 -0.36 6.86 2.58
C VAL A 76 -0.18 7.99 3.60
N ALA A 77 0.35 7.69 4.78
CA ALA A 77 0.60 8.70 5.80
C ALA A 77 1.61 9.75 5.35
N VAL A 78 2.72 9.32 4.73
CA VAL A 78 3.73 10.23 4.18
C VAL A 78 3.15 11.07 3.05
N ALA A 79 2.43 10.45 2.11
CA ALA A 79 1.76 11.16 1.01
C ALA A 79 0.81 12.25 1.52
N MET A 80 -0.04 11.92 2.49
CA MET A 80 -0.97 12.87 3.10
C MET A 80 -0.23 13.99 3.83
N PHE A 81 0.87 13.68 4.52
CA PHE A 81 1.67 14.66 5.22
C PHE A 81 2.39 15.64 4.27
N LEU A 82 2.81 15.18 3.10
CA LEU A 82 3.38 16.03 2.06
C LEU A 82 2.31 16.95 1.46
N GLU A 83 1.16 16.39 1.09
CA GLU A 83 0.07 17.14 0.43
C GLU A 83 -0.61 18.14 1.38
N TYR A 84 -0.94 17.70 2.60
CA TYR A 84 -1.70 18.48 3.59
C TYR A 84 -0.85 18.94 4.77
N GLY A 85 0.46 19.12 4.56
CA GLY A 85 1.41 19.44 5.61
C GLY A 85 1.04 20.69 6.42
N SER A 86 0.40 21.69 5.82
CA SER A 86 -0.06 22.91 6.52
C SER A 86 -1.12 22.62 7.60
N VAL A 87 -1.93 21.58 7.41
CA VAL A 87 -3.00 21.16 8.33
C VAL A 87 -2.50 20.06 9.27
N LEU A 88 -1.73 19.10 8.76
CA LEU A 88 -1.27 17.94 9.51
C LEU A 88 -0.09 18.25 10.45
N LYS A 89 0.85 19.13 10.07
CA LYS A 89 1.98 19.51 10.93
C LYS A 89 1.54 20.02 12.31
N PRO A 90 0.62 21.01 12.42
CA PRO A 90 0.21 21.50 13.73
C PRO A 90 -0.53 20.42 14.55
N ALA A 91 -1.36 19.59 13.93
CA ALA A 91 -2.05 18.49 14.61
C ALA A 91 -1.07 17.44 15.15
N VAL A 92 -0.06 17.06 14.37
CA VAL A 92 0.99 16.11 14.80
C VAL A 92 1.84 16.71 15.92
N LEU A 93 2.21 17.99 15.81
CA LEU A 93 2.97 18.68 16.85
C LEU A 93 2.18 18.80 18.16
N GLN A 94 0.87 19.00 18.12
CA GLN A 94 0.03 19.00 19.33
C GLN A 94 -0.06 17.61 19.97
N LEU A 95 -0.20 16.57 19.15
CA LEU A 95 -0.27 15.18 19.64
C LEU A 95 1.05 14.70 20.25
N LEU A 96 2.19 15.12 19.69
CA LEU A 96 3.53 14.74 20.18
C LEU A 96 4.09 15.69 21.24
N GLY A 97 3.73 16.97 21.18
CA GLY A 97 4.19 18.00 22.10
C GLY A 97 3.44 18.03 23.44
N GLY A 98 2.24 17.44 23.49
CA GLY A 98 1.32 17.59 24.62
C GLY A 98 0.71 18.99 24.66
N GLY A 99 -0.60 19.06 24.94
CA GLY A 99 -1.30 20.33 25.19
C GLY A 99 -0.80 21.05 26.44
#